data_AF-A0A8X7QPX7-F1
#
_entry.id   AF-A0A8X7QPX7-F1
#
_cell.length_a   1.000
_cell.length_b   1.000
_cell.length_c   1.000
_cell.angle_alpha   90.00
_cell.angle_beta   90.00
_cell.angle_gamma   90.00
#
_symmetry.space_group_name_H-M   'P 1'
#
loop_
_entity.id
_entity.type
_entity.pdbx_description
1 polymer ?
#
loop_
_entity_poly.entity_id
_entity_poly.type
_entity_poly.pdbx_seq_one_letter_code
_entity_poly.pdbx_strand_id
1 'polypeptide(L)'
;MRRLRGNFRSTGRSVGVEAQLTHLSSITQIIDPKLHQHLGDYLCAIRMLMVQFRREFSFCDSLYLWEMMWALEYDPDLFHVYEAHQCGSEKVEVSNGKPKSMSQCGKYERQNMRNGGKSTEGPLPISVFLVASVLKDKSSKLMTEARGLDDVVKILNDMSGNLDAKKTCSGAIKIHKKYLRKAKK
;
A
#
# COMPACT_ATOMS: atom_id res chain seq x y z
N MET A 1 -3.46 3.30 15.45
CA MET A 1 -3.91 4.54 14.76
C MET A 1 -2.79 5.40 14.19
N ARG A 2 -1.58 5.46 14.76
CA ARG A 2 -0.50 6.37 14.27
C ARG A 2 -0.10 6.14 12.80
N ARG A 3 -0.02 4.89 12.32
CA ARG A 3 0.31 4.52 10.92
C ARG A 3 -0.65 5.09 9.88
N LEU A 4 -1.96 4.98 10.13
CA LEU A 4 -3.00 5.42 9.19
C LEU A 4 -3.35 6.90 9.35
N ARG A 5 -2.78 7.62 10.34
CA ARG A 5 -3.11 9.02 10.63
C ARG A 5 -2.92 9.92 9.40
N GLY A 6 -1.93 9.63 8.55
CA GLY A 6 -1.69 10.34 7.30
C GLY A 6 -2.91 10.34 6.38
N ASN A 7 -3.63 9.21 6.29
CA ASN A 7 -4.78 9.04 5.39
C ASN A 7 -5.95 9.97 5.75
N PHE A 8 -6.06 10.33 7.02
CA PHE A 8 -7.14 11.18 7.56
C PHE A 8 -6.75 12.66 7.65
N ARG A 9 -5.52 13.04 7.25
CA ARG A 9 -5.15 14.46 7.17
C ARG A 9 -5.91 15.08 6.00
N SER A 10 -6.72 16.09 6.27
CA SER A 10 -7.31 16.94 5.24
C SER A 10 -6.55 18.25 5.22
N THR A 11 -5.90 18.56 4.10
CA THR A 11 -5.53 19.94 3.79
C THR A 11 -6.67 20.52 2.96
N GLY A 12 -6.95 21.82 3.04
CA GLY A 12 -8.10 22.42 2.34
C GLY A 12 -8.14 22.20 0.81
N ARG A 13 -7.11 21.59 0.21
CA ARG A 13 -7.03 21.21 -1.21
C ARG A 13 -6.90 19.70 -1.48
N SER A 14 -6.54 18.86 -0.50
CA SER A 14 -6.33 17.41 -0.72
C SER A 14 -6.51 16.58 0.54
N VAL A 15 -6.92 15.32 0.36
CA VAL A 15 -7.03 14.33 1.44
C VAL A 15 -5.78 13.46 1.42
N GLY A 16 -5.21 13.13 2.59
CA GLY A 16 -3.94 12.41 2.67
C GLY A 16 -3.95 11.01 2.02
N VAL A 17 -5.12 10.40 1.81
CA VAL A 17 -5.24 9.14 1.05
C VAL A 17 -4.94 9.32 -0.44
N GLU A 18 -5.04 10.53 -0.98
CA GLU A 18 -4.84 10.84 -2.40
C GLU A 18 -3.42 10.47 -2.86
N ALA A 19 -2.39 10.70 -2.03
CA ALA A 19 -1.03 10.28 -2.33
C ALA A 19 -0.94 8.75 -2.54
N GLN A 20 -1.63 7.96 -1.72
CA GLN A 20 -1.66 6.50 -1.89
C GLN A 20 -2.38 6.07 -3.17
N LEU A 21 -3.41 6.81 -3.61
CA LEU A 21 -4.09 6.57 -4.88
C LEU A 21 -3.20 6.92 -6.07
N THR A 22 -2.44 8.01 -6.00
CA THR A 22 -1.46 8.38 -7.04
C THR A 22 -0.38 7.31 -7.16
N HIS A 23 0.13 6.81 -6.03
CA HIS A 23 1.08 5.69 -6.05
C HIS A 23 0.47 4.41 -6.63
N LEU A 24 -0.77 4.09 -6.26
CA LEU A 24 -1.49 2.94 -6.80
C LEU A 24 -1.63 3.04 -8.33
N SER A 25 -1.95 4.24 -8.82
CA SER A 25 -2.04 4.56 -10.24
C SER A 25 -0.72 4.29 -10.95
N SER A 26 0.39 4.86 -10.46
CA SER A 26 1.73 4.64 -11.03
C SER A 26 2.17 3.18 -10.99
N ILE A 27 1.91 2.47 -9.89
CA ILE A 27 2.21 1.03 -9.78
C ILE A 27 1.44 0.24 -10.83
N THR A 28 0.13 0.49 -10.95
CA THR A 28 -0.72 -0.25 -11.87
C THR A 28 -0.32 0.04 -13.32
N GLN A 29 -0.03 1.29 -13.67
CA GLN A 29 0.47 1.68 -15.00
C GLN A 29 1.73 0.89 -15.40
N ILE A 30 2.69 0.73 -14.48
CA ILE A 30 3.94 -0.01 -14.73
C ILE A 30 3.72 -1.53 -14.82
N ILE A 31 2.82 -2.06 -13.98
CA ILE A 31 2.63 -3.49 -13.81
C ILE A 31 1.69 -4.09 -14.85
N ASP A 32 0.60 -3.36 -15.14
CA ASP A 32 -0.50 -3.71 -16.01
C ASP A 32 -1.12 -2.43 -16.65
N PRO A 33 -0.51 -1.90 -17.72
CA PRO A 33 -0.97 -0.66 -18.35
C PRO A 33 -2.36 -0.79 -18.98
N LYS A 34 -2.78 -2.00 -19.37
CA LYS A 34 -4.11 -2.23 -19.96
C LYS A 34 -5.20 -2.05 -18.90
N LEU A 35 -4.99 -2.62 -17.72
CA LEU A 35 -5.89 -2.43 -16.59
C LEU A 35 -5.94 -0.95 -16.15
N HIS A 36 -4.79 -0.28 -16.11
CA HIS A 36 -4.70 1.14 -15.78
C HIS A 36 -5.53 2.01 -16.73
N GLN A 37 -5.38 1.80 -18.05
CA GLN A 37 -6.13 2.54 -19.05
C GLN A 37 -7.65 2.30 -18.95
N HIS A 38 -8.05 1.08 -18.60
CA HIS A 38 -9.46 0.73 -18.48
C HIS A 38 -10.12 1.30 -17.23
N LEU A 39 -9.42 1.34 -16.09
CA LEU A 39 -9.97 1.87 -14.84
C LEU A 39 -10.11 3.40 -14.85
N GLY A 40 -9.16 4.12 -15.45
CA GLY A 40 -9.16 5.58 -15.52
C GLY A 40 -8.82 6.28 -14.19
N ASP A 41 -9.52 5.94 -13.12
CA ASP A 41 -9.25 6.40 -11.75
C ASP A 41 -9.23 5.24 -10.73
N TYR A 42 -8.86 5.56 -9.48
CA TYR A 42 -8.73 4.59 -8.40
C TYR A 42 -9.59 4.95 -7.19
N LEU A 43 -10.65 5.75 -7.37
CA LEU A 43 -11.52 6.14 -6.26
C LEU A 43 -12.17 4.93 -5.57
N CYS A 44 -12.39 3.86 -6.34
CA CYS A 44 -12.87 2.57 -5.85
C CYS A 44 -11.96 1.94 -4.76
N ALA A 45 -10.67 2.32 -4.70
CA ALA A 45 -9.72 1.84 -3.72
C ALA A 45 -9.73 2.62 -2.39
N ILE A 46 -10.41 3.78 -2.31
CA ILE A 46 -10.44 4.62 -1.10
C ILE A 46 -10.90 3.80 0.10
N ARG A 47 -11.96 3.00 -0.06
CA ARG A 47 -12.49 2.16 1.02
C ARG A 47 -11.45 1.17 1.55
N MET A 48 -10.68 0.56 0.65
CA MET A 48 -9.65 -0.42 0.99
C MET A 48 -8.50 0.24 1.77
N LEU A 49 -8.09 1.44 1.37
CA LEU A 49 -6.95 2.16 1.98
C LEU A 49 -7.30 2.87 3.29
N MET A 50 -8.51 3.43 3.41
CA MET A 50 -8.92 4.20 4.58
C MET A 50 -9.07 3.33 5.83
N VAL A 51 -9.61 2.12 5.68
CA VAL A 51 -9.87 1.19 6.80
C VAL A 51 -9.03 -0.08 6.72
N GLN A 52 -7.90 -0.04 6.00
CA GLN A 52 -6.93 -1.15 5.87
C GLN A 52 -7.61 -2.50 5.59
N PHE A 53 -8.45 -2.51 4.56
CA PHE A 53 -9.22 -3.67 4.08
C PHE A 53 -10.19 -4.32 5.07
N ARG A 54 -10.51 -3.68 6.21
CA ARG A 54 -11.41 -4.26 7.22
C ARG A 54 -12.79 -4.69 6.69
N ARG A 55 -13.25 -4.07 5.60
CA ARG A 55 -14.54 -4.41 4.98
C ARG A 55 -14.42 -5.40 3.81
N GLU A 56 -13.21 -5.74 3.39
CA GLU A 56 -12.95 -6.60 2.22
C GLU A 56 -12.65 -8.05 2.61
N PHE A 57 -12.15 -8.28 3.81
CA PHE A 57 -11.78 -9.60 4.33
C PHE A 57 -12.75 -10.08 5.41
N SER A 58 -12.82 -11.41 5.59
CA SER A 58 -13.43 -11.99 6.77
C SER A 58 -12.72 -11.49 8.05
N PHE A 59 -13.32 -11.67 9.21
CA PHE A 59 -12.69 -11.25 10.47
C PHE A 59 -11.33 -11.95 10.70
N CYS A 60 -11.27 -13.27 10.49
CA CYS A 60 -10.05 -14.04 10.65
C CYS A 60 -8.97 -13.63 9.64
N ASP A 61 -9.36 -13.45 8.37
CA ASP A 61 -8.46 -12.99 7.32
C ASP A 61 -7.94 -11.58 7.56
N SER A 62 -8.77 -10.71 8.15
CA SER A 62 -8.36 -9.36 8.53
C SER A 62 -7.25 -9.37 9.58
N LEU A 63 -7.38 -10.21 10.62
CA LEU A 63 -6.35 -10.36 11.64
C LEU A 63 -5.05 -10.88 11.02
N TYR A 64 -5.14 -11.95 10.23
CA TYR A 64 -3.99 -12.52 9.52
C TYR A 64 -3.29 -11.50 8.62
N LEU A 65 -4.07 -10.73 7.86
CA LEU A 65 -3.56 -9.69 6.97
C LEU A 65 -2.77 -8.64 7.77
N TRP A 66 -3.33 -8.15 8.87
CA TRP A 66 -2.71 -7.10 9.67
C TRP A 66 -1.43 -7.57 10.35
N GLU A 67 -1.44 -8.75 10.96
CA GLU A 67 -0.23 -9.36 11.54
C GLU A 67 0.89 -9.46 10.50
N MET A 68 0.55 -9.92 9.31
CA MET A 68 1.53 -10.07 8.24
C MET A 68 2.01 -8.72 7.69
N MET A 69 1.12 -7.74 7.50
CA MET A 69 1.50 -6.38 7.08
C MET A 69 2.47 -5.75 8.07
N TRP A 70 2.16 -5.81 9.37
CA TRP A 70 3.02 -5.24 10.41
C TRP A 70 4.36 -5.94 10.52
N ALA A 71 4.40 -7.28 10.36
CA ALA A 71 5.65 -8.04 10.34
C ALA A 71 6.51 -7.72 9.10
N LEU A 72 5.88 -7.46 7.94
CA LEU A 72 6.59 -7.08 6.72
C LEU A 72 7.22 -5.69 6.84
N GLU A 73 6.47 -4.73 7.35
CA GLU A 73 6.86 -3.32 7.56
C GLU A 73 7.49 -3.07 8.94
N TYR A 74 8.00 -4.11 9.60
CA TYR A 74 8.63 -3.93 10.90
C TYR A 74 9.94 -3.14 10.74
N ASP A 75 10.06 -2.04 11.47
CA ASP A 75 11.29 -1.25 11.58
C ASP A 75 11.59 -1.04 13.08
N PRO A 76 12.77 -1.46 13.58
CA PRO A 76 13.15 -1.25 14.97
C PRO A 76 13.17 0.25 15.36
N ASP A 77 13.47 1.16 14.44
CA ASP A 77 13.54 2.59 14.71
C ASP A 77 12.16 3.28 14.70
N LEU A 78 11.11 2.55 14.31
CA LEU A 78 9.77 3.09 14.16
C LEU A 78 9.21 3.70 15.46
N PHE A 79 9.62 3.15 16.61
CA PHE A 79 9.25 3.68 17.92
C PHE A 79 9.75 5.12 18.11
N HIS A 80 11.02 5.38 17.81
CA HIS A 80 11.63 6.71 17.96
C HIS A 80 10.99 7.75 17.04
N VAL A 81 10.64 7.36 15.81
CA VAL A 81 9.88 8.22 14.88
C VAL A 81 8.55 8.63 15.49
N TYR A 82 7.83 7.71 16.13
CA TYR A 82 6.55 8.03 16.74
C TYR A 82 6.63 8.95 17.96
N GLU A 83 7.71 8.90 18.73
CA GLU A 83 7.93 9.81 19.86
C GLU A 83 8.36 11.21 19.39
N ALA A 84 9.25 11.29 18.39
CA ALA A 84 9.71 12.57 17.84
C ALA A 84 8.55 13.44 17.32
N HIS A 85 7.57 12.84 16.63
CA HIS A 85 6.38 13.54 16.13
C HIS A 85 5.41 14.02 17.23
N GLN A 86 5.53 13.55 18.47
CA GLN A 86 4.71 14.02 19.60
C GLN A 86 5.30 15.25 20.30
N CYS A 87 6.61 15.48 20.18
CA CYS A 87 7.31 16.55 20.89
C CYS A 87 7.44 17.87 20.09
N GLY A 88 6.93 17.93 18.85
CA GLY A 88 6.93 19.18 18.06
C GLY A 88 8.32 19.72 17.67
N SER A 89 9.39 18.94 17.84
CA SER A 89 10.72 19.35 17.38
C SER A 89 10.84 19.20 15.87
N GLU A 90 10.74 20.32 15.14
CA GLU A 90 11.04 20.44 13.70
C GLU A 90 12.54 20.34 13.36
N LYS A 91 13.35 19.76 14.24
CA LYS A 91 14.73 19.40 13.90
C LYS A 91 14.79 17.91 13.66
N VAL A 92 14.68 17.54 12.39
CA VAL A 92 15.25 16.28 11.89
C VAL A 92 16.76 16.41 12.02
N GLU A 93 17.27 16.27 13.23
CA GLU A 93 18.61 15.73 13.37
C GLU A 93 18.47 14.26 12.95
N VAL A 94 18.91 13.99 11.72
CA VAL A 94 19.33 12.66 11.32
C VAL A 94 20.39 12.27 12.33
N SER A 95 19.98 11.64 13.41
CA SER A 95 20.91 11.05 14.34
C SER A 95 21.75 10.10 13.49
N ASN A 96 23.06 10.33 13.50
CA ASN A 96 24.07 9.38 13.05
C ASN A 96 24.01 8.16 13.98
N GLY A 97 22.86 7.50 14.01
CA GLY A 97 22.60 6.25 14.70
C GLY A 97 23.31 5.15 13.93
N LYS A 98 23.92 4.23 14.68
CA LYS A 98 24.68 3.07 14.20
C LYS A 98 24.06 2.45 12.94
N PRO A 99 24.88 1.99 11.98
CA PRO A 99 24.39 1.43 10.72
C PRO A 99 23.32 0.37 11.01
N LYS A 100 22.11 0.62 10.50
CA LYS A 100 20.93 -0.24 10.68
C LYS A 100 21.33 -1.69 10.41
N SER A 101 21.17 -2.55 11.39
CA SER A 101 21.27 -3.98 11.15
C SER A 101 20.11 -4.40 10.27
N MET A 102 20.37 -4.67 8.99
CA MET A 102 19.37 -5.27 8.08
C MET A 102 18.76 -6.56 8.66
N SER A 103 19.40 -7.20 9.64
CA SER A 103 18.90 -8.45 10.24
C SER A 103 17.68 -8.25 11.15
N GLN A 104 17.35 -7.03 11.55
CA GLN A 104 16.24 -6.75 12.48
C GLN A 104 14.97 -6.23 11.80
N CYS A 105 15.05 -5.65 10.60
CA CYS A 105 13.88 -5.12 9.89
C CYS A 105 12.98 -6.25 9.33
N GLY A 106 11.72 -5.95 9.01
CA GLY A 106 10.80 -6.86 8.32
C GLY A 106 11.26 -7.16 6.89
N LYS A 107 10.79 -8.27 6.30
CA LYS A 107 11.25 -8.72 4.96
C LYS A 107 11.00 -7.68 3.87
N TYR A 108 9.90 -6.94 3.95
CA TYR A 108 9.57 -5.89 2.99
C TYR A 108 10.51 -4.69 3.18
N GLU A 109 10.70 -4.26 4.42
CA GLU A 109 11.59 -3.15 4.76
C GLU A 109 13.04 -3.44 4.34
N ARG A 110 13.56 -4.65 4.62
CA ARG A 110 14.88 -5.09 4.14
C ARG A 110 15.00 -5.01 2.62
N GLN A 111 13.95 -5.42 1.91
CA GLN A 111 13.94 -5.41 0.46
C GLN A 111 13.97 -3.97 -0.08
N ASN A 112 13.27 -3.03 0.57
CA ASN A 112 13.31 -1.61 0.21
C ASN A 112 14.70 -1.03 0.44
N MET A 113 15.27 -1.28 1.62
CA MET A 113 16.63 -0.83 1.99
C MET A 113 17.70 -1.36 1.02
N ARG A 114 17.61 -2.64 0.62
CA ARG A 114 18.54 -3.24 -0.34
C ARG A 114 18.40 -2.69 -1.77
N ASN A 115 17.24 -2.15 -2.11
CA ASN A 115 16.98 -1.59 -3.43
C ASN A 115 17.11 -0.06 -3.48
N GLY A 116 17.46 0.58 -2.36
CA GLY A 116 17.41 2.01 -2.14
C GLY A 116 18.25 2.84 -3.11
N GLY A 117 17.59 3.85 -3.70
CA GLY A 117 18.23 4.97 -4.39
C GLY A 117 17.28 5.68 -5.36
N LYS A 118 16.83 6.90 -4.97
CA LYS A 118 16.18 7.95 -5.79
C LYS A 118 14.64 8.03 -5.89
N SER A 119 13.88 7.72 -4.85
CA SER A 119 12.56 8.37 -4.71
C SER A 119 12.66 9.44 -3.63
N THR A 120 12.28 10.68 -3.95
CA THR A 120 12.21 11.82 -3.03
C THR A 120 11.22 11.57 -1.89
N GLU A 121 10.32 10.62 -2.10
CA GLU A 121 9.37 10.09 -1.13
C GLU A 121 9.84 8.70 -0.67
N GLY A 122 9.70 8.40 0.62
CA GLY A 122 10.13 7.13 1.24
C GLY A 122 9.48 5.88 0.64
N PRO A 123 9.81 4.67 1.14
CA PRO A 123 9.25 3.43 0.61
C PRO A 123 7.72 3.42 0.70
N LEU A 124 7.07 3.03 -0.40
CA LEU A 124 5.61 2.94 -0.47
C LEU A 124 5.07 1.91 0.52
N PRO A 125 3.92 2.12 1.16
CA PRO A 125 3.37 1.16 2.12
C PRO A 125 2.87 -0.12 1.40
N ILE A 126 2.97 -1.28 2.07
CA ILE A 126 2.55 -2.57 1.50
C ILE A 126 1.04 -2.60 1.19
N SER A 127 0.24 -1.76 1.87
CA SER A 127 -1.19 -1.57 1.62
C SER A 127 -1.50 -1.23 0.17
N VAL A 128 -0.68 -0.41 -0.48
CA VAL A 128 -0.89 -0.01 -1.88
C VAL A 128 -0.67 -1.21 -2.81
N PHE A 129 0.34 -2.03 -2.53
CA PHE A 129 0.59 -3.27 -3.29
C PHE A 129 -0.49 -4.33 -3.04
N LEU A 130 -1.10 -4.36 -1.85
CA LEU A 130 -2.25 -5.21 -1.58
C LEU A 130 -3.45 -4.81 -2.43
N VAL A 131 -3.74 -3.51 -2.58
CA VAL A 131 -4.83 -3.06 -3.45
C VAL A 131 -4.53 -3.45 -4.90
N ALA A 132 -3.31 -3.19 -5.37
CA ALA A 132 -2.90 -3.59 -6.71
C ALA A 132 -3.05 -5.10 -6.94
N SER A 133 -2.81 -5.92 -5.91
CA SER A 133 -3.03 -7.38 -5.98
C SER A 133 -4.50 -7.75 -6.12
N VAL A 134 -5.40 -7.09 -5.38
CA VAL A 134 -6.84 -7.32 -5.47
C VAL A 134 -7.35 -6.93 -6.86
N LEU A 135 -6.99 -5.73 -7.35
CA LEU A 135 -7.37 -5.26 -8.68
C LEU A 135 -6.88 -6.21 -9.77
N LYS A 136 -5.64 -6.70 -9.65
CA LYS A 136 -5.07 -7.64 -10.61
C LYS A 136 -5.77 -9.00 -10.59
N ASP A 137 -6.10 -9.54 -9.41
CA ASP A 137 -6.82 -10.82 -9.30
C ASP A 137 -8.18 -10.77 -10.00
N LYS A 138 -8.75 -9.58 -10.13
CA LYS A 138 -10.07 -9.33 -10.71
C LYS A 138 -10.01 -8.62 -12.06
N SER A 139 -8.82 -8.49 -12.62
CA SER A 139 -8.57 -7.83 -13.90
C SER A 139 -9.44 -8.40 -15.02
N SER A 140 -9.59 -9.73 -15.13
CA SER A 140 -10.46 -10.33 -16.15
C SER A 140 -11.90 -9.85 -16.05
N LYS A 141 -12.49 -9.92 -14.86
CA LYS A 141 -13.88 -9.51 -14.60
C LYS A 141 -14.07 -8.02 -14.80
N LEU A 142 -13.13 -7.20 -14.30
CA LEU A 142 -13.16 -5.75 -14.48
C LEU A 142 -13.13 -5.39 -15.97
N MET A 143 -12.20 -5.96 -16.73
CA MET A 143 -12.04 -5.66 -18.16
C MET A 143 -13.22 -6.11 -19.03
N THR A 144 -13.99 -7.13 -18.61
CA THR A 144 -15.14 -7.63 -19.38
C THR A 144 -16.47 -7.01 -18.99
N GLU A 145 -16.68 -6.77 -17.70
CA GLU A 145 -17.99 -6.38 -17.15
C GLU A 145 -18.07 -4.89 -16.83
N ALA A 146 -16.96 -4.22 -16.51
CA ALA A 146 -16.99 -2.82 -16.13
C ALA A 146 -17.00 -1.91 -17.35
N ARG A 147 -17.99 -1.00 -17.43
CA ARG A 147 -18.06 0.05 -18.47
C ARG A 147 -17.82 1.45 -17.90
N GLY A 148 -17.80 1.58 -16.58
CA GLY A 148 -17.50 2.81 -15.86
C GLY A 148 -17.20 2.56 -14.38
N LEU A 149 -16.94 3.65 -13.65
CA LEU A 149 -16.56 3.60 -12.23
C LEU A 149 -17.60 2.89 -11.36
N ASP A 150 -18.90 3.11 -11.60
CA ASP A 150 -19.96 2.49 -10.82
C ASP A 150 -19.95 0.97 -10.93
N ASP A 151 -19.70 0.43 -12.13
CA ASP A 151 -19.56 -1.01 -12.34
C ASP A 151 -18.32 -1.57 -11.63
N VAL A 152 -17.18 -0.83 -11.69
CA VAL A 152 -15.96 -1.19 -10.96
C VAL A 152 -16.25 -1.26 -9.47
N VAL A 153 -16.88 -0.24 -8.90
CA VAL A 153 -17.23 -0.18 -7.48
C VAL A 153 -18.18 -1.31 -7.10
N LYS A 154 -19.19 -1.61 -7.93
CA LYS A 154 -20.11 -2.72 -7.71
C LYS A 154 -19.37 -4.06 -7.70
N ILE A 155 -18.55 -4.34 -8.72
CA ILE A 155 -17.75 -5.56 -8.82
C ILE A 155 -16.84 -5.71 -7.59
N LEU A 156 -16.20 -4.62 -7.14
CA LEU A 156 -15.33 -4.65 -5.96
C LEU A 156 -16.12 -4.88 -4.67
N ASN A 157 -17.28 -4.24 -4.52
CA ASN A 157 -18.13 -4.39 -3.34
C ASN A 157 -18.71 -5.80 -3.21
N ASP A 158 -19.11 -6.44 -4.31
CA ASP A 158 -19.68 -7.80 -4.33
C ASP A 158 -18.70 -8.88 -3.81
N MET A 159 -17.41 -8.55 -3.72
CA MET A 159 -16.37 -9.45 -3.20
C MET A 159 -16.07 -9.26 -1.72
N SER A 160 -16.67 -8.25 -1.08
CA SER A 160 -16.43 -7.92 0.32
C SER A 160 -16.66 -9.14 1.21
N GLY A 161 -15.65 -9.50 2.00
CA GLY A 161 -15.69 -10.63 2.95
C GLY A 161 -15.25 -11.96 2.37
N ASN A 162 -15.04 -12.06 1.05
CA ASN A 162 -14.70 -13.31 0.35
C ASN A 162 -13.29 -13.31 -0.25
N LEU A 163 -12.43 -12.37 0.16
CA LEU A 163 -11.03 -12.32 -0.27
C LEU A 163 -10.16 -13.25 0.58
N ASP A 164 -9.27 -13.99 -0.07
CA ASP A 164 -8.24 -14.79 0.60
C ASP A 164 -7.03 -13.89 0.92
N ALA A 165 -6.74 -13.72 2.22
CA ALA A 165 -5.65 -12.85 2.66
C ALA A 165 -4.30 -13.37 2.19
N LYS A 166 -4.02 -14.67 2.33
CA LYS A 166 -2.72 -15.29 1.98
C LYS A 166 -2.42 -15.15 0.48
N LYS A 167 -3.40 -15.37 -0.38
CA LYS A 167 -3.32 -15.20 -1.83
C LYS A 167 -3.04 -13.75 -2.18
N THR A 168 -3.80 -12.82 -1.60
CA THR A 168 -3.66 -11.37 -1.84
C THR A 168 -2.27 -10.88 -1.42
N CYS A 169 -1.79 -11.33 -0.27
CA CYS A 169 -0.47 -11.00 0.26
C CYS A 169 0.66 -11.52 -0.63
N SER A 170 0.55 -12.77 -1.06
CA SER A 170 1.52 -13.38 -1.98
C SER A 170 1.56 -12.65 -3.32
N GLY A 171 0.40 -12.21 -3.82
CA GLY A 171 0.28 -11.38 -5.02
C GLY A 171 0.93 -10.00 -4.84
N ALA A 172 0.68 -9.33 -3.72
CA ALA A 172 1.26 -8.03 -3.38
C ALA A 172 2.80 -8.08 -3.38
N ILE A 173 3.41 -9.09 -2.76
CA ILE A 173 4.87 -9.26 -2.74
C ILE A 173 5.43 -9.47 -4.16
N LYS A 174 4.72 -10.23 -5.01
CA LYS A 174 5.12 -10.44 -6.41
C LYS A 174 5.04 -9.14 -7.21
N ILE A 175 3.97 -8.36 -7.03
CA ILE A 175 3.79 -7.06 -7.69
C ILE A 175 4.90 -6.10 -7.24
N HIS A 176 5.17 -6.00 -5.94
CA HIS A 176 6.25 -5.18 -5.41
C HIS A 176 7.61 -5.51 -6.04
N LYS A 177 7.99 -6.80 -6.08
CA LYS A 177 9.24 -7.23 -6.75
C LYS A 177 9.27 -6.86 -8.23
N LYS A 178 8.15 -7.01 -8.94
CA LYS A 178 8.04 -6.65 -10.37
C LYS A 178 8.14 -5.12 -10.55
N TYR A 179 7.55 -4.35 -9.65
CA TYR A 179 7.59 -2.89 -9.65
C TYR A 179 9.02 -2.40 -9.47
N LEU A 180 9.73 -2.88 -8.43
CA LEU A 180 11.14 -2.51 -8.19
C LEU A 180 12.07 -2.83 -9.37
N ARG A 181 11.80 -3.90 -10.12
CA ARG A 181 12.59 -4.26 -11.32
C ARG A 181 12.32 -3.34 -12.50
N LYS A 182 11.10 -2.83 -12.63
CA LYS A 182 10.68 -1.98 -13.75
C LYS A 182 10.90 -0.50 -13.48
N ALA A 183 10.70 -0.03 -12.26
CA ALA A 183 10.90 1.36 -11.86
C ALA A 183 12.38 1.80 -11.87
N LYS A 184 13.32 0.84 -11.95
CA LYS A 184 14.76 1.08 -12.10
C LYS A 184 15.22 1.22 -13.56
N LYS A 185 14.34 0.99 -14.54
CA LYS A 185 14.59 1.20 -15.97
C LYS A 185 13.95 2.52 -16.38
#